data_AF-B6VD07-F1
#
_entry.id   AF-B6VD07-F1
#
_cell.length_a   1.000
_cell.length_b   1.000
_cell.length_c   1.000
_cell.angle_alpha   90.00
_cell.angle_beta   90.00
_cell.angle_gamma   90.00
#
_symmetry.space_group_name_H-M   'P 1'
#
loop_
_entity.id
_entity.type
_entity.pdbx_description
1 polymer ?
#
loop_
_entity_poly.entity_id
_entity_poly.type
_entity_poly.pdbx_seq_one_letter_code
_entity_poly.pdbx_strand_id
1 'polypeptide(L)'
;MHPAGRLGGTAALRLLLAAHVAAAFEPITLGIAIGTASVLTGYLSYTELFCRFAECCREEQPLNASAFKLELEERLFGQHLATEVLLKALTGFRNNKNPKKALTLSLHGWAGTGKNFVSQIVAENLHRKGLKSNFVHLFVSTLHFPHEQHVKLYQ
;
A
#
# COMPACT_ATOMS: atom_id res chain seq x y z
N MET A 1 -23.89 -24.64 -32.22
CA MET A 1 -22.85 -24.35 -33.23
C MET A 1 -21.95 -23.25 -32.67
N HIS A 2 -20.79 -23.59 -32.12
CA HIS A 2 -19.75 -22.63 -31.72
C HIS A 2 -18.56 -22.76 -32.69
N PRO A 3 -17.95 -21.65 -33.15
CA PRO A 3 -16.98 -21.68 -34.24
C PRO A 3 -15.63 -22.21 -33.74
N ALA A 4 -15.07 -23.17 -34.48
CA ALA A 4 -13.71 -23.63 -34.31
C ALA A 4 -12.73 -22.52 -34.72
N GLY A 5 -11.93 -22.04 -33.76
CA GLY A 5 -10.92 -21.02 -33.99
C GLY A 5 -9.83 -21.52 -34.93
N ARG A 6 -9.67 -20.84 -36.07
CA ARG A 6 -8.62 -21.07 -37.07
C ARG A 6 -7.27 -20.61 -36.49
N LEU A 7 -6.46 -21.56 -36.04
CA LEU A 7 -5.09 -21.30 -35.56
C LEU A 7 -4.23 -20.81 -36.73
N GLY A 8 -3.88 -19.53 -36.75
CA GLY A 8 -3.16 -18.90 -37.85
C GLY A 8 -1.77 -19.52 -38.09
N GLY A 9 -1.39 -19.72 -39.35
CA GLY A 9 -0.15 -20.41 -39.75
C GLY A 9 1.14 -19.79 -39.20
N THR A 10 1.11 -18.53 -38.78
CA THR A 10 2.22 -17.85 -38.09
C THR A 10 2.49 -18.39 -36.69
N ALA A 11 1.44 -18.82 -35.96
CA ALA A 11 1.58 -19.42 -34.64
C ALA A 11 2.17 -20.84 -34.75
N ALA A 12 1.73 -21.61 -35.74
CA ALA A 12 2.25 -22.94 -36.02
C ALA A 12 3.74 -22.89 -36.42
N LEU A 13 4.13 -21.94 -37.28
CA LEU A 13 5.52 -21.77 -37.69
C LEU A 13 6.44 -21.41 -36.50
N ARG A 14 5.98 -20.55 -35.59
CA ARG A 14 6.72 -20.20 -34.36
C ARG A 14 6.90 -21.38 -33.42
N LEU A 15 5.87 -22.21 -33.25
CA LEU A 15 5.93 -23.45 -32.46
C LEU A 15 6.94 -24.46 -33.03
N LEU A 16 6.95 -24.62 -34.37
CA LEU A 16 7.88 -25.51 -35.04
C LEU A 16 9.34 -25.01 -34.94
N LEU A 17 9.56 -23.70 -35.12
CA LEU A 17 10.88 -23.08 -34.92
C LEU A 17 11.36 -23.23 -33.47
N ALA A 18 10.49 -23.05 -32.49
CA ALA A 18 10.83 -23.23 -31.07
C ALA A 18 11.20 -24.68 -30.74
N ALA A 19 10.47 -25.65 -31.30
CA ALA A 19 10.76 -27.07 -31.13
C ALA A 19 12.11 -27.47 -31.75
N HIS A 20 12.45 -26.92 -32.93
CA HIS A 20 13.74 -27.14 -33.57
C HIS A 20 14.92 -26.58 -32.74
N VAL A 21 14.75 -25.40 -32.15
CA VAL A 21 15.77 -24.78 -31.29
C VAL A 21 15.91 -25.55 -29.98
N ALA A 22 14.81 -26.05 -29.40
CA ALA A 22 14.84 -26.85 -28.17
C ALA A 22 15.58 -28.19 -28.36
N ALA A 23 15.48 -28.80 -29.54
CA ALA A 23 16.18 -30.05 -29.87
C ALA A 23 17.71 -29.89 -29.99
N ALA A 24 18.24 -28.66 -30.09
CA ALA A 24 19.67 -28.39 -30.16
C ALA A 24 20.36 -28.39 -28.78
N PHE A 25 19.61 -28.41 -27.68
CA PHE A 25 20.14 -28.41 -26.32
C PHE A 25 19.98 -29.77 -25.64
N GLU A 26 21.02 -30.22 -24.94
CA GLU A 26 20.94 -31.43 -24.12
C GLU A 26 19.89 -31.28 -23.00
N PRO A 27 19.13 -32.34 -22.69
CA PRO A 27 18.01 -32.26 -21.74
C PRO A 27 18.45 -31.84 -20.32
N ILE A 28 19.68 -32.15 -19.94
CA ILE A 28 20.26 -31.78 -18.64
C ILE A 28 20.48 -30.26 -18.57
N THR A 29 21.12 -29.68 -19.60
CA THR A 29 21.38 -28.23 -19.68
C THR A 29 20.08 -27.44 -19.72
N LEU A 30 19.09 -27.90 -20.48
CA LEU A 30 17.78 -27.28 -20.53
C LEU A 30 17.06 -27.34 -19.17
N GLY A 31 17.12 -28.48 -18.47
CA GLY A 31 16.56 -28.65 -17.14
C GLY A 31 17.20 -27.73 -16.10
N ILE A 32 18.53 -27.60 -16.11
CA ILE A 32 19.26 -26.69 -15.21
C ILE A 32 18.93 -25.22 -15.54
N ALA A 33 18.90 -24.84 -16.82
CA ALA A 33 18.58 -23.48 -17.23
C ALA A 33 17.16 -23.06 -16.80
N ILE A 34 16.17 -23.93 -17.00
CA ILE A 34 14.79 -23.67 -16.57
C ILE A 34 14.70 -23.63 -15.04
N GLY A 35 15.33 -24.59 -14.35
CA GLY A 35 15.33 -24.65 -12.88
C GLY A 35 15.93 -23.40 -12.24
N THR A 36 17.11 -23.00 -12.70
CA THR A 36 17.81 -21.79 -12.21
C THR A 36 17.03 -20.52 -12.52
N ALA A 37 16.50 -20.36 -13.74
CA ALA A 37 15.68 -19.22 -14.10
C ALA A 37 14.40 -19.13 -13.25
N SER A 38 13.76 -20.26 -12.94
CA SER A 38 12.54 -20.31 -12.13
C SER A 38 12.78 -19.89 -10.68
N VAL A 39 13.85 -20.41 -10.07
CA VAL A 39 14.24 -20.05 -8.69
C VAL A 39 14.63 -18.57 -8.61
N LEU A 40 15.45 -18.10 -9.55
CA LEU A 40 15.91 -16.70 -9.57
C LEU A 40 14.73 -15.74 -9.77
N THR A 41 13.84 -16.03 -10.72
CA THR A 41 12.65 -15.20 -10.98
C THR A 41 11.69 -15.24 -9.79
N GLY A 42 11.49 -16.40 -9.17
CA GLY A 42 10.67 -16.55 -7.97
C GLY A 42 11.23 -15.77 -6.78
N TYR A 43 12.55 -15.78 -6.57
CA TYR A 43 13.22 -15.03 -5.51
C TYR A 43 13.13 -13.51 -5.73
N LEU A 44 13.42 -13.05 -6.95
CA LEU A 44 13.34 -11.62 -7.30
C LEU A 44 11.89 -11.09 -7.28
N SER A 45 10.92 -11.92 -7.64
CA SER A 45 9.49 -11.56 -7.66
C SER A 45 8.78 -11.85 -6.34
N TYR A 46 9.46 -12.45 -5.36
CA TYR A 46 8.84 -12.85 -4.09
C TYR A 46 8.18 -11.68 -3.37
N THR A 47 8.87 -10.54 -3.29
CA THR A 47 8.35 -9.33 -2.65
C THR A 47 7.15 -8.77 -3.39
N GLU A 48 7.20 -8.68 -4.72
CA GLU A 48 6.08 -8.21 -5.56
C GLU A 48 4.84 -9.09 -5.42
N LEU A 49 5.02 -10.42 -5.46
CA LEU A 49 3.94 -11.38 -5.25
C LEU A 49 3.40 -11.31 -3.83
N PHE A 50 4.27 -11.25 -2.82
CA PHE A 50 3.86 -11.13 -1.43
C PHE A 50 3.05 -9.86 -1.19
N CYS A 51 3.50 -8.72 -1.72
CA CYS A 51 2.80 -7.43 -1.61
C CYS A 51 1.50 -7.35 -2.42
N ARG A 52 1.22 -8.34 -3.26
CA ARG A 52 -0.09 -8.51 -3.91
C ARG A 52 -1.13 -9.14 -2.98
N PHE A 53 -0.68 -9.99 -2.06
CA PHE A 53 -1.56 -10.71 -1.12
C PHE A 53 -1.55 -10.10 0.28
N ALA A 54 -0.44 -9.49 0.69
CA ALA A 54 -0.25 -8.84 1.98
C ALA A 54 -0.05 -7.33 1.80
N GLU A 55 -0.29 -6.57 2.88
CA GLU A 55 -0.03 -5.13 2.86
C GLU A 55 1.46 -4.87 3.08
N CYS A 56 2.10 -4.23 2.11
CA CYS A 56 3.49 -3.81 2.21
C CYS A 56 3.61 -2.29 2.18
N CYS A 57 4.60 -1.79 2.91
CA CYS A 57 5.13 -0.45 2.65
C CYS A 57 6.00 -0.52 1.39
N ARG A 58 5.42 -0.19 0.24
CA ARG A 58 6.20 0.09 -0.98
C ARG A 58 6.82 1.49 -0.88
N GLU A 59 7.85 1.76 -1.68
CA GLU A 59 8.49 3.07 -1.74
C GLU A 59 7.48 4.22 -1.75
N GLU A 60 7.84 5.27 -1.01
CA GLU A 60 7.01 6.36 -0.53
C GLU A 60 6.05 6.90 -1.60
N GLN A 61 4.81 6.40 -1.61
CA GLN A 61 3.78 6.98 -2.45
C GLN A 61 3.55 8.42 -1.96
N PRO A 62 3.79 9.45 -2.79
CA PRO A 62 3.67 10.82 -2.35
C PRO A 62 2.21 11.10 -1.97
N LEU A 63 2.00 11.80 -0.85
CA LEU A 63 0.68 12.25 -0.46
C LEU A 63 0.16 13.20 -1.55
N ASN A 64 -0.98 12.86 -2.16
CA ASN A 64 -1.63 13.76 -3.10
C ASN A 64 -2.28 14.91 -2.33
N ALA A 65 -1.54 16.01 -2.16
CA ALA A 65 -1.96 17.17 -1.41
C ALA A 65 -3.28 17.77 -1.91
N SER A 66 -3.49 17.82 -3.23
CA SER A 66 -4.70 18.36 -3.84
C SER A 66 -5.91 17.49 -3.54
N ALA A 67 -5.78 16.17 -3.68
CA ALA A 67 -6.85 15.23 -3.34
C ALA A 67 -7.18 15.28 -1.85
N PHE A 68 -6.17 15.30 -0.99
CA PHE A 68 -6.35 15.40 0.46
C PHE A 68 -7.03 16.70 0.87
N LYS A 69 -6.65 17.84 0.26
CA LYS A 69 -7.29 19.14 0.50
C LYS A 69 -8.78 19.09 0.12
N LEU A 70 -9.08 18.61 -1.09
CA LEU A 70 -10.45 18.53 -1.60
C LEU A 70 -11.30 17.63 -0.71
N GLU A 71 -10.77 16.49 -0.27
CA GLU A 71 -11.48 15.60 0.63
C GLU A 71 -11.78 16.23 2.00
N LEU A 72 -10.83 16.98 2.57
CA LEU A 72 -11.08 17.74 3.79
C LEU A 72 -12.15 18.82 3.58
N GLU A 73 -12.12 19.55 2.46
CA GLU A 73 -13.09 20.62 2.17
C GLU A 73 -14.51 20.06 1.93
N GLU A 74 -14.63 18.90 1.28
CA GLU A 74 -15.91 18.26 0.99
C GLU A 74 -16.52 17.54 2.20
N ARG A 75 -15.69 16.96 3.08
CA ARG A 75 -16.17 16.12 4.20
C ARG A 75 -16.13 16.84 5.55
N LEU A 76 -15.24 17.81 5.77
CA LEU A 76 -15.03 18.46 7.07
C LEU A 76 -15.64 19.87 7.13
N PHE A 77 -16.91 19.93 7.53
CA PHE A 77 -17.65 21.18 7.58
C PHE A 77 -17.26 22.08 8.77
N GLY A 78 -17.16 23.39 8.52
CA GLY A 78 -16.99 24.41 9.57
C GLY A 78 -15.59 24.45 10.22
N GLN A 79 -14.64 23.61 9.79
CA GLN A 79 -13.31 23.49 10.38
C GLN A 79 -12.19 23.98 9.46
N HIS A 80 -12.35 25.15 8.86
CA HIS A 80 -11.38 25.72 7.91
C HIS A 80 -9.96 25.84 8.50
N LEU A 81 -9.83 26.20 9.79
CA LEU A 81 -8.54 26.24 10.49
C LEU A 81 -7.87 24.87 10.58
N ALA A 82 -8.65 23.81 10.87
CA ALA A 82 -8.12 22.46 10.94
C ALA A 82 -7.65 21.99 9.56
N THR A 83 -8.45 22.25 8.51
CA THR A 83 -8.11 21.90 7.12
C THR A 83 -6.77 22.48 6.71
N GLU A 84 -6.54 23.79 6.93
CA GLU A 84 -5.27 24.43 6.55
C GLU A 84 -4.07 23.90 7.33
N VAL A 85 -4.22 23.71 8.65
CA VAL A 85 -3.14 23.23 9.50
C VAL A 85 -2.77 21.79 9.15
N LEU A 86 -3.77 20.91 8.97
CA LEU A 86 -3.56 19.51 8.59
C LEU A 86 -2.88 19.39 7.24
N LEU A 87 -3.35 20.16 6.26
CA LEU A 87 -2.77 20.16 4.91
C LEU A 87 -1.29 20.56 4.97
N LYS A 88 -0.95 21.67 5.63
CA LYS A 88 0.44 22.14 5.76
C LYS A 88 1.32 21.15 6.54
N ALA A 89 0.81 20.61 7.65
CA ALA A 89 1.58 19.70 8.49
C ALA A 89 1.90 18.38 7.79
N LEU A 90 0.90 17.74 7.16
CA LEU A 90 1.07 16.45 6.51
C LEU A 90 1.89 16.56 5.22
N THR A 91 1.64 17.57 4.39
CA THR A 91 2.44 17.80 3.18
C THR A 91 3.87 18.18 3.51
N GLY A 92 4.08 19.06 4.50
CA GLY A 92 5.41 19.45 4.96
C GLY A 92 6.20 18.27 5.53
N PHE A 93 5.56 17.40 6.32
CA PHE A 93 6.20 16.20 6.84
C PHE A 93 6.52 15.20 5.72
N ARG A 94 5.58 14.94 4.79
CA ARG A 94 5.80 13.97 3.72
C ARG A 94 6.80 14.41 2.66
N ASN A 95 6.92 15.70 2.40
CA ASN A 95 7.89 16.23 1.44
C ASN A 95 9.32 16.25 2.01
N ASN A 96 9.49 16.07 3.33
CA ASN A 96 10.79 16.01 3.96
C ASN A 96 11.30 14.55 4.02
N LYS A 97 12.27 14.21 3.17
CA LYS A 97 12.89 12.86 3.16
C LYS A 97 13.67 12.52 4.43
N ASN A 98 14.11 13.53 5.19
CA ASN A 98 14.92 13.35 6.41
C ASN A 98 14.30 14.13 7.59
N PRO A 99 13.14 13.69 8.11
CA PRO A 99 12.51 14.34 9.24
C PRO A 99 13.32 14.12 10.53
N LYS A 100 13.65 15.20 11.23
CA LYS A 100 14.41 15.12 12.50
C LYS A 100 13.59 14.54 13.67
N LYS A 101 12.26 14.57 13.56
CA LYS A 101 11.30 14.10 14.58
C LYS A 101 10.04 13.60 13.88
N ALA A 102 9.31 12.69 14.52
CA ALA A 102 8.00 12.26 14.06
C ALA A 102 6.99 13.42 14.12
N LEU A 103 6.02 13.42 13.19
CA LEU A 103 4.91 14.37 13.22
C LEU A 103 3.97 14.03 14.38
N THR A 104 3.72 15.00 15.25
CA THR A 104 2.76 14.89 16.34
C THR A 104 1.69 15.95 16.18
N LEU A 105 0.42 15.53 16.18
CA LEU A 105 -0.75 16.38 16.06
C LEU A 105 -1.63 16.21 17.29
N SER A 106 -2.09 17.32 17.87
CA SER A 106 -3.06 17.31 18.96
C SER A 106 -4.36 17.96 18.50
N LEU A 107 -5.44 17.19 18.43
CA LEU A 107 -6.75 17.65 17.98
C LEU A 107 -7.62 17.88 19.22
N HIS A 108 -7.96 19.15 19.50
CA HIS A 108 -8.80 19.54 20.64
C HIS A 108 -10.07 20.24 20.16
N GLY A 109 -11.10 20.23 21.01
CA GLY A 109 -12.39 20.86 20.72
C GLY A 109 -13.57 20.09 21.32
N TRP A 110 -14.78 20.58 21.06
CA TRP A 110 -16.03 19.99 21.56
C TRP A 110 -16.27 18.56 21.04
N ALA A 111 -17.05 17.77 21.78
CA ALA A 111 -17.48 16.46 21.31
C ALA A 111 -18.35 16.60 20.04
N GLY A 112 -18.26 15.64 19.13
CA GLY A 112 -19.04 15.65 17.88
C GLY A 112 -18.51 16.57 16.76
N THR A 113 -17.46 17.37 16.98
CA THR A 113 -16.94 18.30 15.96
C THR A 113 -15.96 17.68 14.95
N GLY A 114 -15.92 16.35 14.84
CA GLY A 114 -15.16 15.64 13.81
C GLY A 114 -13.71 15.26 14.14
N LYS A 115 -13.23 15.34 15.39
CA LYS A 115 -11.82 14.99 15.73
C LYS A 115 -11.41 13.57 15.30
N ASN A 116 -12.24 12.56 15.60
CA ASN A 116 -11.99 11.18 15.17
C ASN A 116 -12.16 11.00 13.66
N PHE A 117 -13.08 11.77 13.07
CA PHE A 117 -13.33 11.75 11.64
C PHE A 117 -12.15 12.31 10.84
N VAL A 118 -11.51 13.37 11.33
CA VAL A 118 -10.25 13.88 10.78
C VAL A 118 -9.18 12.80 10.80
N SER A 119 -8.97 12.11 11.92
CA SER A 119 -7.99 11.03 12.01
C SER A 119 -8.27 9.90 11.02
N GLN A 120 -9.55 9.60 10.77
CA GLN A 120 -9.97 8.63 9.76
C GLN A 120 -9.61 9.11 8.34
N ILE A 121 -9.96 10.35 7.96
CA ILE A 121 -9.61 10.92 6.64
C ILE A 121 -8.10 10.89 6.43
N VAL A 122 -7.31 11.26 7.45
CA VAL A 122 -5.84 11.22 7.39
C VAL A 122 -5.34 9.79 7.15
N ALA A 123 -5.87 8.80 7.87
CA ALA A 123 -5.48 7.40 7.68
C ALA A 123 -5.84 6.89 6.28
N GLU A 124 -7.04 7.22 5.77
CA GLU A 124 -7.52 6.85 4.43
C GLU A 124 -6.65 7.45 3.31
N ASN A 125 -6.08 8.64 3.52
CA ASN A 125 -5.18 9.30 2.57
C ASN A 125 -3.74 8.81 2.64
N LEU A 126 -3.28 8.37 3.82
CA LEU A 126 -1.92 7.84 4.00
C LEU A 126 -1.82 6.37 3.61
N HIS A 127 -2.86 5.58 3.87
CA HIS A 127 -2.90 4.15 3.63
C HIS A 127 -4.20 3.77 2.93
N ARG A 128 -4.10 2.98 1.86
CA ARG A 128 -5.28 2.55 1.08
C ARG A 128 -6.33 1.80 1.90
N LYS A 129 -5.91 1.10 2.96
CA LYS A 129 -6.80 0.39 3.88
C LYS A 129 -7.31 1.25 5.04
N GLY A 130 -6.92 2.53 5.11
CA GLY A 130 -7.28 3.46 6.16
C GLY A 130 -6.97 2.92 7.55
N LEU A 131 -7.95 2.97 8.46
CA LEU A 131 -7.85 2.47 9.83
C LEU A 131 -7.64 0.94 9.92
N LYS A 132 -7.90 0.20 8.83
CA LYS A 132 -7.67 -1.27 8.76
C LYS A 132 -6.27 -1.62 8.25
N SER A 133 -5.44 -0.62 7.97
CA SER A 133 -4.06 -0.84 7.55
C SER A 133 -3.26 -1.46 8.69
N ASN A 134 -2.36 -2.39 8.36
CA ASN A 134 -1.40 -2.94 9.32
C ASN A 134 -0.42 -1.88 9.88
N PHE A 135 -0.34 -0.71 9.23
CA PHE A 135 0.53 0.41 9.61
C PHE A 135 -0.20 1.50 10.40
N VAL A 136 -1.51 1.34 10.64
CA VAL A 136 -2.33 2.31 11.39
C VAL A 136 -2.87 1.62 12.64
N HIS A 137 -2.54 2.18 13.80
CA HIS A 137 -2.96 1.64 15.08
C HIS A 137 -3.85 2.63 15.81
N LEU A 138 -5.05 2.18 16.19
CA LEU A 138 -6.02 2.97 16.95
C LEU A 138 -6.07 2.48 18.39
N PHE A 139 -5.69 3.35 19.32
CA PHE A 139 -5.83 3.10 20.75
C PHE A 139 -6.93 4.00 21.33
N VAL A 140 -7.99 3.37 21.84
CA VAL A 140 -9.05 4.03 22.60
C VAL A 140 -8.80 3.80 24.09
N SER A 141 -8.47 4.85 24.83
CA SER A 141 -8.08 4.74 26.24
C SER A 141 -9.13 4.07 27.12
N THR A 142 -10.41 4.39 26.94
CA THR A 142 -11.50 3.80 27.74
C THR A 142 -11.72 2.31 27.47
N LEU A 143 -11.27 1.79 26.32
CA LEU A 143 -11.44 0.38 25.94
C LEU A 143 -10.18 -0.43 26.24
N HIS A 144 -9.02 0.05 25.82
CA HIS A 144 -7.75 -0.68 25.93
C HIS A 144 -7.07 -0.49 27.28
N PHE A 145 -7.32 0.65 27.94
CA PHE A 145 -6.67 1.04 29.19
C PHE A 145 -7.71 1.52 30.23
N PRO A 146 -8.68 0.68 30.60
CA PRO A 146 -9.82 1.09 31.43
C PRO A 146 -9.46 1.41 32.88
N HIS A 147 -8.35 0.86 33.39
CA HIS A 147 -7.99 0.94 34.80
C HIS A 147 -6.74 1.81 35.01
N GLU A 148 -6.92 2.97 35.63
CA GLU A 148 -5.83 3.90 35.95
C GLU A 148 -4.74 3.26 36.85
N GLN A 149 -5.13 2.35 37.74
CA GLN A 149 -4.20 1.67 38.65
C GLN A 149 -3.19 0.75 37.91
N HIS A 150 -3.51 0.35 36.69
CA HIS A 150 -2.68 -0.54 35.88
C HIS A 150 -1.81 0.20 34.86
N VAL A 151 -1.69 1.54 34.95
CA VAL A 151 -0.85 2.34 34.03
C VAL A 151 0.57 1.78 33.90
N LYS A 152 1.17 1.27 34.99
CA LYS A 152 2.51 0.65 34.95
C LYS A 152 2.60 -0.62 34.09
N LEU A 153 1.49 -1.31 33.85
CA LEU A 153 1.42 -2.49 32.97
C LEU A 153 1.16 -2.11 31.50
N TYR A 154 0.73 -0.87 31.24
CA TYR A 154 0.36 -0.38 29.91
C TYR A 154 1.45 0.48 29.25
N GLN A 155 2.52 0.80 29.99
CA GLN A 155 3.73 1.47 29.50
C GLN A 155 4.60 0.51 28.70
#